data_AF-A0A8J5FHH6-F1
#
_entry.id   AF-A0A8J5FHH6-F1
#
_cell.length_a   1.000
_cell.length_b   1.000
_cell.length_c   1.000
_cell.angle_alpha   90.00
_cell.angle_beta   90.00
_cell.angle_gamma   90.00
#
_symmetry.space_group_name_H-M   'P 1'
#
loop_
_entity.id
_entity.type
_entity.pdbx_description
1 polymer ?
#
loop_
_entity_poly.entity_id
_entity_poly.type
_entity_poly.pdbx_seq_one_letter_code
_entity_poly.pdbx_strand_id
1 'polypeptide(L)'
;MAAAPSMENPRRLLRGFFSFELCKELEFIHRSSGTVGYRPSVFSTTLPHLAATNCGHFILPFLPLRDRLKDAVEETFGCEFELFVEFTGLISWCKGASIGWHSDDNKPYLRQRDFAAVCYLNNHEKDFRGGLFHFKDGEPSSVAPIAGDVLIYTADERNIHCVDEVIDGERLTLTLWFTRDCSHDEDAKVINILSQRIQYEPDSFLPLPASSTMYWFQKDGSGFDVRHARVSFLGYDFSSTKEKSRADNSLCDPLELLDGRLYLARGDEVLVKEFLNSLHALQVLQFCYWRASELAKGREEVHRQGSARPAILKRTINLKLPLPHDDKLAVEILGGPSCNCIKLQFKWEDLVLGSAKWEEYVSQLHRNMLVCIPSWLSNHTLSLDNHIVEFVHAT
;
A
#
# COMPACT_ATOMS: atom_id res chain seq x y z
N MET A 1 6.58 -23.85 -39.17
CA MET A 1 5.78 -23.35 -38.02
C MET A 1 4.74 -22.41 -38.58
N ALA A 2 3.45 -22.72 -38.43
CA ALA A 2 2.41 -21.77 -38.76
C ALA A 2 2.53 -20.60 -37.77
N ALA A 3 2.68 -19.37 -38.26
CA ALA A 3 2.60 -18.20 -37.43
C ALA A 3 1.23 -18.21 -36.75
N ALA A 4 1.20 -18.09 -35.41
CA ALA A 4 -0.03 -17.89 -34.68
C ALA A 4 -0.75 -16.67 -35.30
N PRO A 5 -2.08 -16.73 -35.49
CA PRO A 5 -2.81 -15.57 -36.02
C PRO A 5 -2.51 -14.38 -35.12
N SER A 6 -2.07 -13.27 -35.71
CA SER A 6 -1.78 -12.05 -34.95
C SER A 6 -3.09 -11.64 -34.27
N MET A 7 -3.17 -11.83 -32.95
CA MET A 7 -4.27 -11.27 -32.17
C MET A 7 -4.16 -9.75 -32.31
N GLU A 8 -5.16 -9.13 -32.93
CA GLU A 8 -5.19 -7.70 -33.25
C GLU A 8 -5.07 -6.84 -31.98
N ASN A 9 -5.64 -7.32 -30.87
CA ASN A 9 -5.53 -6.73 -29.53
C ASN A 9 -5.17 -7.85 -28.52
N PRO A 10 -3.89 -8.22 -28.39
CA PRO A 10 -3.48 -9.33 -27.54
C PRO A 10 -3.62 -8.92 -26.07
N ARG A 11 -4.60 -9.51 -25.38
CA ARG A 11 -4.89 -9.29 -23.96
C ARG A 11 -5.67 -10.46 -23.35
N ARG A 12 -5.62 -10.61 -22.04
CA ARG A 12 -6.27 -11.70 -21.31
C ARG A 12 -6.70 -11.25 -19.91
N LEU A 13 -7.90 -11.68 -19.51
CA LEU A 13 -8.41 -11.51 -18.16
C LEU A 13 -8.34 -12.86 -17.42
N LEU A 14 -7.52 -12.92 -16.38
CA LEU A 14 -7.33 -14.07 -15.51
C LEU A 14 -8.21 -13.88 -14.27
N ARG A 15 -9.17 -14.79 -14.07
CA ARG A 15 -10.11 -14.71 -12.95
C ARG A 15 -9.58 -15.43 -11.72
N GLY A 16 -9.74 -14.84 -10.53
CA GLY A 16 -9.36 -15.45 -9.25
C GLY A 16 -7.88 -15.85 -9.17
N PHE A 17 -7.01 -15.05 -9.79
CA PHE A 17 -5.57 -15.32 -9.86
C PHE A 17 -4.90 -15.17 -8.49
N PHE A 18 -5.41 -14.26 -7.64
CA PHE A 18 -4.99 -14.11 -6.25
C PHE A 18 -6.08 -14.53 -5.26
N SER A 19 -5.64 -14.92 -4.06
CA SER A 19 -6.55 -15.12 -2.94
C SER A 19 -7.06 -13.79 -2.42
N PHE A 20 -8.27 -13.82 -1.84
CA PHE A 20 -8.85 -12.66 -1.16
C PHE A 20 -7.96 -12.17 0.00
N GLU A 21 -7.31 -13.09 0.71
CA GLU A 21 -6.43 -12.81 1.85
C GLU A 21 -5.21 -11.98 1.43
N LEU A 22 -4.62 -12.34 0.29
CA LEU A 22 -3.49 -11.62 -0.26
C LEU A 22 -3.90 -10.24 -0.78
N CYS A 23 -5.10 -10.11 -1.38
CA CYS A 23 -5.64 -8.80 -1.69
C CYS A 23 -5.74 -7.92 -0.44
N LYS A 24 -6.19 -8.46 0.70
CA LYS A 24 -6.28 -7.71 1.97
C LYS A 24 -4.93 -7.36 2.58
N GLU A 25 -3.94 -8.23 2.47
CA GLU A 25 -2.57 -7.90 2.88
C GLU A 25 -2.00 -6.74 2.04
N LEU A 26 -2.17 -6.76 0.73
CA LEU A 26 -1.74 -5.67 -0.16
C LEU A 26 -2.52 -4.37 0.08
N GLU A 27 -3.82 -4.44 0.35
CA GLU A 27 -4.62 -3.28 0.79
C GLU A 27 -4.04 -2.67 2.08
N PHE A 28 -3.69 -3.51 3.06
CA PHE A 28 -3.05 -3.08 4.31
C PHE A 28 -1.70 -2.38 4.05
N ILE A 29 -0.82 -2.99 3.25
CA ILE A 29 0.50 -2.41 2.93
C ILE A 29 0.31 -1.04 2.25
N HIS A 30 -0.60 -0.95 1.27
CA HIS A 30 -0.85 0.31 0.57
C HIS A 30 -1.40 1.40 1.50
N ARG A 31 -2.45 1.10 2.25
CA ARG A 31 -3.12 2.09 3.12
C ARG A 31 -2.26 2.53 4.30
N SER A 32 -1.22 1.75 4.63
CA SER A 32 -0.31 2.06 5.71
C SER A 32 1.01 2.68 5.28
N SER A 33 1.37 2.61 3.99
CA SER A 33 2.66 3.07 3.46
C SER A 33 2.53 3.88 2.16
N GLY A 34 1.32 4.36 1.84
CA GLY A 34 1.03 5.12 0.63
C GLY A 34 1.39 6.60 0.75
N THR A 35 1.85 7.15 -0.38
CA THR A 35 2.11 8.59 -0.57
C THR A 35 1.22 9.16 -1.66
N VAL A 36 1.15 10.48 -1.76
CA VAL A 36 0.43 11.16 -2.85
C VAL A 36 1.11 10.83 -4.17
N GLY A 37 0.33 10.30 -5.11
CA GLY A 37 0.76 9.94 -6.44
C GLY A 37 0.85 11.15 -7.38
N TYR A 38 1.41 10.93 -8.57
CA TYR A 38 1.64 12.02 -9.53
C TYR A 38 0.36 12.56 -10.20
N ARG A 39 -0.76 11.84 -10.11
CA ARG A 39 -2.05 12.25 -10.67
C ARG A 39 -2.96 12.81 -9.58
N PRO A 40 -3.86 13.74 -9.93
CA PRO A 40 -4.91 14.18 -9.03
C PRO A 40 -5.68 12.98 -8.47
N SER A 41 -5.94 13.01 -7.16
CA SER A 41 -6.69 11.96 -6.44
C SER A 41 -6.10 10.54 -6.57
N VAL A 42 -4.80 10.40 -6.85
CA VAL A 42 -4.12 9.10 -6.89
C VAL A 42 -3.10 9.01 -5.76
N PHE A 43 -3.01 7.84 -5.11
CA PHE A 43 -1.97 7.52 -4.13
C PHE A 43 -1.18 6.30 -4.60
N SER A 44 0.08 6.21 -4.19
CA SER A 44 0.97 5.13 -4.62
C SER A 44 1.89 4.61 -3.51
N THR A 45 2.14 3.31 -3.53
CA THR A 45 3.21 2.64 -2.76
C THR A 45 4.04 1.82 -3.74
N THR A 46 5.31 2.20 -3.92
CA THR A 46 6.26 1.49 -4.81
C THR A 46 7.27 0.71 -4.00
N LEU A 47 7.89 -0.33 -4.58
CA LEU A 47 8.94 -1.09 -3.88
C LEU A 47 10.14 -0.21 -3.47
N PRO A 48 10.63 0.72 -4.32
CA PRO A 48 11.65 1.68 -3.90
C PRO A 48 11.21 2.56 -2.72
N HIS A 49 9.93 2.95 -2.63
CA HIS A 49 9.43 3.72 -1.50
C HIS A 49 9.47 2.89 -0.20
N LEU A 50 8.97 1.66 -0.24
CA LEU A 50 9.04 0.74 0.91
C LEU A 50 10.48 0.53 1.39
N ALA A 51 11.41 0.29 0.46
CA ALA A 51 12.83 0.18 0.77
C ALA A 51 13.38 1.46 1.40
N ALA A 52 13.00 2.63 0.86
CA ALA A 52 13.48 3.92 1.35
C ALA A 52 12.90 4.31 2.73
N THR A 53 11.71 3.85 3.11
CA THR A 53 11.05 4.21 4.39
C THR A 53 11.27 3.19 5.51
N ASN A 54 12.31 2.35 5.40
CA ASN A 54 12.58 1.26 6.34
C ASN A 54 11.42 0.24 6.44
N CYS A 55 10.66 0.08 5.37
CA CYS A 55 9.54 -0.86 5.24
C CYS A 55 9.84 -1.95 4.19
N GLY A 56 11.12 -2.18 3.87
CA GLY A 56 11.54 -3.13 2.82
C GLY A 56 11.04 -4.56 3.05
N HIS A 57 10.79 -4.95 4.29
CA HIS A 57 10.23 -6.26 4.64
C HIS A 57 8.84 -6.50 4.03
N PHE A 58 8.07 -5.44 3.74
CA PHE A 58 6.80 -5.53 3.00
C PHE A 58 6.97 -5.85 1.52
N ILE A 59 8.19 -5.96 0.98
CA ILE A 59 8.41 -6.43 -0.40
C ILE A 59 8.16 -7.93 -0.52
N LEU A 60 8.34 -8.71 0.57
CA LEU A 60 8.23 -10.17 0.52
C LEU A 60 6.88 -10.69 0.01
N PRO A 61 5.70 -10.16 0.44
CA PRO A 61 4.41 -10.58 -0.12
C PRO A 61 4.26 -10.35 -1.64
N PHE A 62 5.06 -9.46 -2.24
CA PHE A 62 5.03 -9.20 -3.68
C PHE A 62 5.79 -10.25 -4.48
N LEU A 63 6.81 -10.91 -3.92
CA LEU A 63 7.73 -11.74 -4.70
C LEU A 63 7.06 -12.93 -5.38
N PRO A 64 6.26 -13.78 -4.69
CA PRO A 64 5.56 -14.88 -5.37
C PRO A 64 4.57 -14.36 -6.42
N LEU A 65 4.04 -13.15 -6.21
CA LEU A 65 3.10 -12.54 -7.15
C LEU A 65 3.79 -12.07 -8.42
N ARG A 66 4.96 -11.43 -8.28
CA ARG A 66 5.77 -10.97 -9.41
C ARG A 66 6.18 -12.15 -10.28
N ASP A 67 6.66 -13.24 -9.68
CA ASP A 67 7.05 -14.44 -10.40
C ASP A 67 5.86 -15.06 -11.15
N ARG A 68 4.75 -15.31 -10.46
CA ARG A 68 3.54 -15.89 -11.08
C ARG A 68 2.96 -15.01 -12.18
N LEU A 69 2.97 -13.69 -12.00
CA LEU A 69 2.48 -12.74 -13.00
C LEU A 69 3.40 -12.71 -14.21
N LYS A 70 4.71 -12.70 -13.99
CA LYS A 70 5.70 -12.77 -15.07
C LYS A 70 5.47 -14.04 -15.89
N ASP A 71 5.38 -15.21 -15.27
CA ASP A 71 5.09 -16.48 -15.94
C ASP A 71 3.80 -16.42 -16.76
N ALA A 72 2.73 -15.84 -16.19
CA ALA A 72 1.44 -15.74 -16.87
C ALA A 72 1.46 -14.79 -18.09
N VAL A 73 2.25 -13.71 -18.01
CA VAL A 73 2.48 -12.78 -19.13
C VAL A 73 3.31 -13.48 -20.20
N GLU A 74 4.40 -14.12 -19.81
CA GLU A 74 5.29 -14.86 -20.70
C GLU A 74 4.55 -15.95 -21.48
N GLU A 75 3.76 -16.79 -20.80
CA GLU A 75 2.92 -17.83 -21.42
C GLU A 75 1.87 -17.22 -22.37
N THR A 76 1.23 -16.12 -21.98
CA THR A 76 0.14 -15.53 -22.77
C THR A 76 0.65 -14.90 -24.08
N PHE A 77 1.88 -14.39 -24.09
CA PHE A 77 2.46 -13.71 -25.26
C PHE A 77 3.57 -14.52 -25.96
N GLY A 78 3.88 -15.73 -25.49
CA GLY A 78 4.88 -16.63 -26.08
C GLY A 78 6.29 -16.05 -26.03
N CYS A 79 6.69 -15.58 -24.84
CA CYS A 79 7.96 -14.90 -24.60
C CYS A 79 8.65 -15.35 -23.32
N GLU A 80 8.64 -16.67 -23.10
CA GLU A 80 9.18 -17.33 -21.92
C GLU A 80 10.65 -16.96 -21.67
N PHE A 81 10.94 -16.57 -20.43
CA PHE A 81 12.24 -16.15 -19.93
C PHE A 81 12.81 -14.86 -20.54
N GLU A 82 12.00 -14.09 -21.28
CA GLU A 82 12.46 -12.88 -21.97
C GLU A 82 12.15 -11.58 -21.19
N LEU A 83 11.42 -11.65 -20.06
CA LEU A 83 10.92 -10.46 -19.38
C LEU A 83 11.68 -10.08 -18.10
N PHE A 84 11.77 -8.78 -17.88
CA PHE A 84 12.15 -8.16 -16.61
C PHE A 84 10.97 -7.33 -16.10
N VAL A 85 10.86 -7.18 -14.78
CA VAL A 85 9.83 -6.32 -14.19
C VAL A 85 10.36 -4.88 -14.17
N GLU A 86 9.75 -4.02 -14.98
CA GLU A 86 10.15 -2.59 -15.08
C GLU A 86 9.67 -1.79 -13.87
N PHE A 87 8.53 -2.16 -13.31
CA PHE A 87 7.89 -1.41 -12.24
C PHE A 87 6.86 -2.28 -11.52
N THR A 88 6.79 -2.10 -10.20
CA THR A 88 5.76 -2.68 -9.33
C THR A 88 5.21 -1.60 -8.40
N GLY A 89 3.89 -1.39 -8.41
CA GLY A 89 3.26 -0.40 -7.55
C GLY A 89 1.83 -0.72 -7.15
N LEU A 90 1.53 -0.51 -5.86
CA LEU A 90 0.15 -0.42 -5.37
C LEU A 90 -0.36 0.98 -5.63
N ILE A 91 -1.48 1.08 -6.35
CA ILE A 91 -2.07 2.34 -6.80
C ILE A 91 -3.51 2.41 -6.32
N SER A 92 -3.85 3.52 -5.68
CA SER A 92 -5.19 3.88 -5.28
C SER A 92 -5.71 5.02 -6.14
N TRP A 93 -6.88 4.81 -6.74
CA TRP A 93 -7.63 5.82 -7.46
C TRP A 93 -8.82 6.21 -6.59
N CYS A 94 -8.76 7.42 -6.04
CA CYS A 94 -9.77 7.99 -5.18
C CYS A 94 -10.80 8.78 -5.98
N LYS A 95 -11.82 9.32 -5.32
CA LYS A 95 -12.87 10.09 -5.98
C LYS A 95 -12.31 11.22 -6.87
N GLY A 96 -12.82 11.30 -8.09
CA GLY A 96 -12.38 12.26 -9.10
C GLY A 96 -11.15 11.82 -9.90
N ALA A 97 -10.49 10.72 -9.52
CA ALA A 97 -9.37 10.19 -10.28
C ALA A 97 -9.87 9.50 -11.56
N SER A 98 -9.24 9.80 -12.69
CA SER A 98 -9.45 9.17 -13.99
C SER A 98 -8.18 9.23 -14.83
N ILE A 99 -8.15 8.46 -15.92
CA ILE A 99 -7.10 8.56 -16.93
C ILE A 99 -7.70 8.39 -18.32
N GLY A 100 -7.47 9.36 -19.20
CA GLY A 100 -7.95 9.33 -20.58
C GLY A 100 -7.27 8.25 -21.44
N TRP A 101 -7.71 8.15 -22.69
CA TRP A 101 -7.18 7.18 -23.65
C TRP A 101 -5.66 7.28 -23.84
N HIS A 102 -4.95 6.19 -23.62
CA HIS A 102 -3.51 6.07 -23.78
C HIS A 102 -3.07 4.62 -24.03
N SER A 103 -1.87 4.44 -24.59
CA SER A 103 -1.07 3.22 -24.42
C SER A 103 -0.04 3.45 -23.30
N ASP A 104 0.45 2.36 -22.71
CA ASP A 104 1.42 2.44 -21.61
C ASP A 104 2.83 2.83 -22.09
N ASP A 105 3.12 2.66 -23.39
CA ASP A 105 4.38 3.03 -24.05
C ASP A 105 4.37 4.45 -24.67
N ASN A 106 3.32 5.24 -24.44
CA ASN A 106 3.00 6.44 -25.23
C ASN A 106 4.00 7.62 -25.11
N LYS A 107 4.99 7.55 -24.23
CA LYS A 107 5.98 8.62 -23.98
C LYS A 107 7.40 8.09 -24.10
N PRO A 108 8.40 8.91 -24.47
CA PRO A 108 9.78 8.47 -24.66
C PRO A 108 10.37 7.68 -23.49
N TYR A 109 10.09 8.08 -22.25
CA TYR A 109 10.58 7.42 -21.04
C TYR A 109 9.77 6.17 -20.62
N LEU A 110 8.75 5.81 -21.39
CA LEU A 110 7.89 4.63 -21.18
C LEU A 110 7.98 3.62 -22.32
N ARG A 111 8.72 3.94 -23.40
CA ARG A 111 8.79 3.15 -24.64
C ARG A 111 9.34 1.74 -24.45
N GLN A 112 10.08 1.52 -23.37
CA GLN A 112 10.63 0.22 -22.99
C GLN A 112 9.57 -0.78 -22.51
N ARG A 113 8.32 -0.36 -22.27
CA ARG A 113 7.28 -1.26 -21.77
C ARG A 113 6.75 -2.11 -22.90
N ASP A 114 6.84 -3.42 -22.73
CA ASP A 114 6.30 -4.40 -23.68
C ASP A 114 4.90 -4.88 -23.25
N PHE A 115 4.73 -5.10 -21.94
CA PHE A 115 3.50 -5.68 -21.38
C PHE A 115 3.12 -5.00 -20.07
N ALA A 116 1.84 -5.11 -19.73
CA ALA A 116 1.27 -4.62 -18.49
C ALA A 116 0.42 -5.71 -17.82
N ALA A 117 0.41 -5.70 -16.48
CA ALA A 117 -0.53 -6.45 -15.66
C ALA A 117 -1.19 -5.53 -14.63
N VAL A 118 -2.52 -5.52 -14.62
CA VAL A 118 -3.34 -4.78 -13.65
C VAL A 118 -4.10 -5.79 -12.80
N CYS A 119 -3.74 -5.83 -11.52
CA CYS A 119 -4.27 -6.73 -10.52
C CYS A 119 -5.29 -5.98 -9.67
N TYR A 120 -6.54 -6.44 -9.62
CA TYR A 120 -7.59 -5.79 -8.87
C TYR A 120 -7.61 -6.29 -7.42
N LEU A 121 -7.55 -5.36 -6.45
CA LEU A 121 -7.49 -5.70 -5.02
C LEU A 121 -8.85 -5.61 -4.33
N ASN A 122 -9.78 -4.83 -4.89
CA ASN A 122 -11.12 -4.65 -4.36
C ASN A 122 -12.17 -4.59 -5.49
N ASN A 123 -13.45 -4.54 -5.10
CA ASN A 123 -14.57 -4.86 -5.97
C ASN A 123 -15.36 -3.63 -6.42
N HIS A 124 -15.63 -3.54 -7.71
CA HIS A 124 -16.55 -2.57 -8.30
C HIS A 124 -17.99 -2.79 -7.82
N GLU A 125 -18.76 -1.70 -7.63
CA GLU A 125 -20.12 -1.65 -7.04
C GLU A 125 -20.25 -2.17 -5.60
N LYS A 126 -19.13 -2.48 -4.93
CA LYS A 126 -19.12 -2.90 -3.52
C LYS A 126 -18.18 -2.04 -2.68
N ASP A 127 -16.93 -1.90 -3.12
CA ASP A 127 -15.89 -1.15 -2.43
C ASP A 127 -15.68 0.25 -3.02
N PHE A 128 -16.01 0.42 -4.32
CA PHE A 128 -15.99 1.70 -5.04
C PHE A 128 -16.97 1.68 -6.23
N ARG A 129 -17.26 2.85 -6.81
CA ARG A 129 -18.13 3.04 -7.99
C ARG A 129 -17.43 3.89 -9.06
N GLY A 130 -17.73 3.63 -10.33
CA GLY A 130 -16.93 4.15 -11.45
C GLY A 130 -15.55 3.47 -11.46
N GLY A 131 -14.54 4.07 -12.08
CA GLY A 131 -13.22 3.46 -12.21
C GLY A 131 -13.16 2.16 -13.05
N LEU A 132 -14.08 1.99 -13.99
CA LEU A 132 -14.08 0.93 -14.99
C LEU A 132 -12.89 1.09 -15.94
N PHE A 133 -12.26 -0.03 -16.29
CA PHE A 133 -11.18 -0.06 -17.25
C PHE A 133 -11.76 -0.33 -18.64
N HIS A 134 -11.47 0.52 -19.62
CA HIS A 134 -11.98 0.38 -20.98
C HIS A 134 -10.83 0.24 -21.97
N PHE A 135 -10.99 -0.64 -22.95
CA PHE A 135 -10.16 -0.64 -24.15
C PHE A 135 -10.92 0.06 -25.28
N LYS A 136 -10.16 0.76 -26.12
CA LYS A 136 -10.74 1.50 -27.25
C LYS A 136 -11.29 0.56 -28.31
N ASP A 137 -10.57 -0.53 -28.57
CA ASP A 137 -10.85 -1.52 -29.60
C ASP A 137 -10.62 -2.94 -29.06
N GLY A 138 -11.30 -3.93 -29.67
CA GLY A 138 -11.20 -5.37 -29.35
C GLY A 138 -12.08 -5.84 -28.18
N GLU A 139 -11.94 -7.12 -27.81
CA GLU A 139 -12.61 -7.72 -26.64
C GLU A 139 -11.60 -8.23 -25.57
N PRO A 140 -11.93 -8.18 -24.27
CA PRO A 140 -13.08 -7.48 -23.70
C PRO A 140 -12.94 -5.97 -23.94
N SER A 141 -14.03 -5.29 -24.33
CA SER A 141 -14.04 -3.84 -24.51
C SER A 141 -14.01 -3.07 -23.18
N SER A 142 -14.45 -3.70 -22.09
CA SER A 142 -14.42 -3.13 -20.74
C SER A 142 -14.26 -4.21 -19.69
N VAL A 143 -13.59 -3.89 -18.59
CA VAL A 143 -13.34 -4.79 -17.47
C VAL A 143 -13.79 -4.13 -16.18
N ALA A 144 -14.77 -4.76 -15.52
CA ALA A 144 -15.19 -4.41 -14.17
C ALA A 144 -14.24 -5.07 -13.15
N PRO A 145 -13.57 -4.28 -12.29
CA PRO A 145 -12.67 -4.82 -11.27
C PRO A 145 -13.35 -5.75 -10.27
N ILE A 146 -12.76 -6.93 -10.07
CA ILE A 146 -13.13 -7.91 -9.03
C ILE A 146 -11.85 -8.29 -8.30
N ALA A 147 -11.89 -8.30 -6.97
CA ALA A 147 -10.72 -8.64 -6.16
C ALA A 147 -10.16 -10.01 -6.54
N GLY A 148 -8.86 -10.07 -6.81
CA GLY A 148 -8.14 -11.29 -7.19
C GLY A 148 -7.98 -11.48 -8.70
N ASP A 149 -8.69 -10.71 -9.53
CA ASP A 149 -8.57 -10.80 -11.00
C ASP A 149 -7.35 -10.02 -11.51
N VAL A 150 -6.78 -10.48 -12.63
CA VAL A 150 -5.66 -9.85 -13.33
C VAL A 150 -6.02 -9.61 -14.78
N LEU A 151 -5.83 -8.39 -15.24
CA LEU A 151 -5.86 -8.03 -16.66
C LEU A 151 -4.44 -7.87 -17.19
N ILE A 152 -4.05 -8.69 -18.17
CA ILE A 152 -2.75 -8.60 -18.86
C ILE A 152 -2.94 -8.19 -20.33
N TYR A 153 -2.07 -7.32 -20.84
CA TYR A 153 -2.17 -6.78 -22.20
C TYR A 153 -0.81 -6.25 -22.68
N THR A 154 -0.64 -6.10 -24.00
CA THR A 154 0.55 -5.41 -24.55
C THR A 154 0.50 -3.92 -24.22
N ALA A 155 1.63 -3.32 -23.89
CA ALA A 155 1.72 -1.92 -23.48
C ALA A 155 1.53 -0.92 -24.63
N ASP A 156 1.53 -1.38 -25.88
CA ASP A 156 1.53 -0.55 -27.08
C ASP A 156 0.14 -0.14 -27.58
N GLU A 157 0.10 0.52 -28.74
CA GLU A 157 -1.11 1.07 -29.35
C GLU A 157 -2.19 0.03 -29.71
N ARG A 158 -1.86 -1.27 -29.70
CA ARG A 158 -2.85 -2.34 -29.87
C ARG A 158 -3.81 -2.42 -28.68
N ASN A 159 -3.47 -1.85 -27.54
CA ASN A 159 -4.30 -1.86 -26.34
C ASN A 159 -4.43 -0.44 -25.76
N ILE A 160 -4.84 0.53 -26.59
CA ILE A 160 -5.23 1.85 -26.10
C ILE A 160 -6.39 1.69 -25.12
N HIS A 161 -6.23 2.26 -23.92
CA HIS A 161 -7.16 2.09 -22.82
C HIS A 161 -7.34 3.36 -22.00
N CYS A 162 -8.39 3.39 -21.19
CA CYS A 162 -8.67 4.46 -20.24
C CYS A 162 -9.29 3.87 -18.96
N VAL A 163 -9.31 4.67 -17.90
CA VAL A 163 -10.11 4.39 -16.70
C VAL A 163 -11.03 5.57 -16.49
N ASP A 164 -12.33 5.31 -16.45
CA ASP A 164 -13.31 6.36 -16.17
C ASP A 164 -13.17 6.89 -14.72
N GLU A 165 -13.90 7.95 -14.42
CA GLU A 165 -13.80 8.60 -13.12
C GLU A 165 -14.28 7.68 -12.00
N VAL A 166 -13.48 7.57 -10.93
CA VAL A 166 -13.96 7.00 -9.66
C VAL A 166 -14.93 7.99 -9.03
N ILE A 167 -16.19 7.59 -8.91
CA ILE A 167 -17.30 8.44 -8.44
C ILE A 167 -17.42 8.38 -6.91
N ASP A 168 -17.11 7.22 -6.32
CA ASP A 168 -17.20 6.98 -4.89
C ASP A 168 -16.25 5.84 -4.47
N GLY A 169 -15.74 5.91 -3.25
CA GLY A 169 -14.79 4.94 -2.69
C GLY A 169 -13.36 5.07 -3.23
N GLU A 170 -12.60 3.99 -3.03
CA GLU A 170 -11.16 3.92 -3.32
C GLU A 170 -10.88 2.68 -4.18
N ARG A 171 -10.53 2.84 -5.46
CA ARG A 171 -10.20 1.72 -6.37
C ARG A 171 -8.73 1.33 -6.20
N LEU A 172 -8.47 0.10 -5.77
CA LEU A 172 -7.14 -0.38 -5.42
C LEU A 172 -6.63 -1.41 -6.44
N THR A 173 -5.44 -1.16 -6.97
CA THR A 173 -4.77 -2.06 -7.91
C THR A 173 -3.31 -2.27 -7.58
N LEU A 174 -2.79 -3.46 -7.84
CA LEU A 174 -1.36 -3.69 -8.03
C LEU A 174 -1.07 -3.62 -9.54
N THR A 175 -0.18 -2.74 -9.97
CA THR A 175 0.20 -2.57 -11.38
C THR A 175 1.64 -2.98 -11.57
N LEU A 176 1.88 -3.83 -12.57
CA LEU A 176 3.20 -4.20 -13.04
C LEU A 176 3.35 -3.83 -14.52
N TRP A 177 4.53 -3.35 -14.87
CA TRP A 177 4.97 -3.26 -16.26
C TRP A 177 6.18 -4.16 -16.48
N PHE A 178 6.25 -4.75 -17.66
CA PHE A 178 7.32 -5.66 -18.06
C PHE A 178 8.04 -5.11 -19.28
N THR A 179 9.33 -5.41 -19.35
CA THR A 179 10.26 -4.97 -20.40
C THR A 179 11.14 -6.14 -20.81
N ARG A 180 11.55 -6.18 -22.08
CA ARG A 180 12.58 -7.08 -22.59
C ARG A 180 13.99 -6.51 -22.45
N ASP A 181 14.09 -5.23 -22.10
CA ASP A 181 15.35 -4.53 -21.88
C ASP A 181 15.74 -4.58 -20.39
N CYS A 182 16.73 -5.40 -20.07
CA CYS A 182 17.24 -5.60 -18.71
C CYS A 182 17.82 -4.33 -18.06
N SER A 183 18.15 -3.29 -18.85
CA SER A 183 18.61 -2.02 -18.28
C SER A 183 17.52 -1.26 -17.51
N HIS A 184 16.27 -1.67 -17.67
CA HIS A 184 15.10 -1.13 -16.99
C HIS A 184 14.56 -2.03 -15.87
N ASP A 185 15.33 -3.04 -15.44
CA ASP A 185 14.92 -3.92 -14.34
C ASP A 185 14.81 -3.16 -13.00
N GLU A 186 13.63 -3.24 -12.36
CA GLU A 186 13.34 -2.62 -11.07
C GLU A 186 14.19 -3.21 -9.93
N ASP A 187 14.53 -4.50 -10.02
CA ASP A 187 15.16 -5.24 -8.93
C ASP A 187 16.49 -4.61 -8.52
N ALA A 188 17.34 -4.27 -9.49
CA ALA A 188 18.63 -3.66 -9.25
C ALA A 188 18.51 -2.35 -8.43
N LYS A 189 17.49 -1.54 -8.72
CA LYS A 189 17.22 -0.28 -8.01
C LYS A 189 16.79 -0.52 -6.56
N VAL A 190 15.86 -1.46 -6.35
CA VAL A 190 15.34 -1.79 -5.02
C VAL A 190 16.46 -2.39 -4.15
N ILE A 191 17.23 -3.33 -4.70
CA ILE A 191 18.35 -3.98 -4.02
C ILE A 191 19.41 -2.94 -3.60
N ASN A 192 19.71 -1.98 -4.46
CA ASN A 192 20.64 -0.90 -4.11
C ASN A 192 20.15 -0.09 -2.90
N ILE A 193 18.87 0.32 -2.88
CA ILE A 193 18.29 1.09 -1.76
C ILE A 193 18.30 0.26 -0.47
N LEU A 194 17.90 -1.01 -0.54
CA LEU A 194 17.90 -1.92 0.62
C LEU A 194 19.31 -2.10 1.16
N SER A 195 20.31 -2.34 0.29
CA SER A 195 21.69 -2.58 0.70
C SER A 195 22.28 -1.41 1.48
N GLN A 196 21.97 -0.18 1.08
CA GLN A 196 22.37 1.02 1.81
C GLN A 196 21.70 1.05 3.18
N ARG A 197 20.40 0.78 3.27
CA ARG A 197 19.66 0.81 4.55
C ARG A 197 20.18 -0.20 5.57
N ILE A 198 20.39 -1.44 5.14
CA ILE A 198 20.82 -2.54 6.03
C ILE A 198 22.23 -2.31 6.56
N GLN A 199 23.11 -1.66 5.79
CA GLN A 199 24.45 -1.31 6.26
C GLN A 199 24.45 -0.35 7.46
N TYR A 200 23.45 0.55 7.55
CA TYR A 200 23.37 1.52 8.64
C TYR A 200 22.63 0.98 9.87
N GLU A 201 21.50 0.30 9.70
CA GLU A 201 20.66 -0.18 10.80
C GLU A 201 20.05 -1.57 10.52
N PRO A 202 20.83 -2.66 10.60
CA PRO A 202 20.38 -4.00 10.18
C PRO A 202 19.23 -4.56 11.01
N ASP A 203 19.14 -4.19 12.30
CA ASP A 203 18.13 -4.70 13.23
C ASP A 203 16.87 -3.82 13.30
N SER A 204 16.86 -2.68 12.60
CA SER A 204 15.77 -1.72 12.62
C SER A 204 14.71 -2.08 11.58
N PHE A 205 13.50 -2.42 12.03
CA PHE A 205 12.34 -2.70 11.17
C PHE A 205 11.18 -1.73 11.40
N LEU A 206 11.38 -0.70 12.23
CA LEU A 206 10.36 0.33 12.45
C LEU A 206 10.38 1.34 11.31
N PRO A 207 9.20 1.79 10.85
CA PRO A 207 9.12 2.65 9.67
C PRO A 207 9.69 4.03 9.93
N LEU A 208 10.32 4.60 8.91
CA LEU A 208 10.84 5.96 8.86
C LEU A 208 10.09 6.75 7.77
N PRO A 209 9.33 7.79 8.11
CA PRO A 209 8.60 8.56 7.12
C PRO A 209 9.54 9.17 6.07
N ALA A 210 9.08 9.20 4.82
CA ALA A 210 9.63 10.10 3.82
C ALA A 210 9.32 11.58 4.18
N SER A 211 9.72 12.53 3.34
CA SER A 211 9.39 13.94 3.54
C SER A 211 7.87 14.13 3.72
N SER A 212 7.48 14.94 4.71
CA SER A 212 6.08 15.33 4.97
C SER A 212 5.32 15.76 3.72
N THR A 213 6.00 16.42 2.78
CA THR A 213 5.44 16.84 1.48
C THR A 213 4.95 15.70 0.61
N MET A 214 5.52 14.49 0.73
CA MET A 214 5.05 13.31 -0.01
C MET A 214 3.71 12.78 0.50
N TYR A 215 3.32 13.14 1.73
CA TYR A 215 2.05 12.75 2.35
C TYR A 215 0.99 13.86 2.23
N TRP A 216 1.38 15.06 1.83
CA TRP A 216 0.49 16.21 1.72
C TRP A 216 -0.31 16.18 0.42
N PHE A 217 -1.60 15.91 0.54
CA PHE A 217 -2.54 16.04 -0.58
C PHE A 217 -3.04 17.48 -0.65
N GLN A 218 -3.07 18.06 -1.86
CA GLN A 218 -3.55 19.42 -2.07
C GLN A 218 -4.53 19.51 -3.25
N LYS A 219 -5.64 20.22 -3.05
CA LYS A 219 -6.64 20.55 -4.07
C LYS A 219 -7.25 21.92 -3.78
N ASP A 220 -7.31 22.78 -4.79
CA ASP A 220 -7.94 24.11 -4.73
C ASP A 220 -7.47 25.01 -3.56
N GLY A 221 -6.19 24.91 -3.19
CA GLY A 221 -5.59 25.69 -2.09
C GLY A 221 -5.87 25.14 -0.68
N SER A 222 -6.61 24.04 -0.56
CA SER A 222 -6.79 23.28 0.67
C SER A 222 -6.04 21.94 0.60
N GLY A 223 -5.82 21.29 1.73
CA GLY A 223 -5.08 20.04 1.78
C GLY A 223 -5.16 19.30 3.11
N PHE A 224 -4.62 18.08 3.10
CA PHE A 224 -4.54 17.21 4.26
C PHE A 224 -3.32 16.29 4.18
N ASP A 225 -2.80 15.88 5.33
CA ASP A 225 -1.82 14.79 5.40
C ASP A 225 -2.55 13.43 5.34
N VAL A 226 -2.18 12.59 4.38
CA VAL A 226 -2.85 11.29 4.15
C VAL A 226 -2.74 10.34 5.35
N ARG A 227 -1.67 10.41 6.14
CA ARG A 227 -1.50 9.57 7.33
C ARG A 227 -2.50 9.98 8.40
N HIS A 228 -2.60 11.29 8.65
CA HIS A 228 -3.56 11.86 9.60
C HIS A 228 -5.01 11.61 9.17
N ALA A 229 -5.32 11.80 7.89
CA ALA A 229 -6.66 11.53 7.35
C ALA A 229 -7.06 10.05 7.54
N ARG A 230 -6.16 9.11 7.20
CA ARG A 230 -6.42 7.68 7.36
C ARG A 230 -6.57 7.27 8.82
N VAL A 231 -5.78 7.83 9.75
CA VAL A 231 -5.96 7.61 11.20
C VAL A 231 -7.31 8.17 11.68
N SER A 232 -7.69 9.36 11.21
CA SER A 232 -8.97 10.02 11.53
C SER A 232 -10.18 9.21 11.09
N PHE A 233 -10.12 8.59 9.90
CA PHE A 233 -11.20 7.73 9.40
C PHE A 233 -11.42 6.46 10.20
N LEU A 234 -10.38 6.01 10.89
CA LEU A 234 -10.45 4.87 11.79
C LEU A 234 -10.89 5.29 13.20
N GLY A 235 -11.27 6.56 13.39
CA GLY A 235 -11.77 7.11 14.65
C GLY A 235 -10.68 7.51 15.63
N TYR A 236 -9.44 7.65 15.17
CA TYR A 236 -8.29 8.00 15.99
C TYR A 236 -7.72 9.37 15.63
N ASP A 237 -6.88 9.92 16.48
CA ASP A 237 -6.17 11.17 16.22
C ASP A 237 -4.77 11.10 16.85
N PHE A 238 -3.85 11.95 16.41
CA PHE A 238 -2.52 12.00 16.97
C PHE A 238 -2.46 12.92 18.20
N SER A 239 -1.63 12.54 19.16
CA SER A 239 -1.45 13.25 20.42
C SER A 239 0.03 13.35 20.79
N SER A 240 0.43 14.46 21.41
CA SER A 240 1.76 14.66 21.99
C SER A 240 1.79 14.29 23.47
N THR A 241 2.99 14.06 24.03
CA THR A 241 3.24 13.96 25.49
C THR A 241 3.63 15.26 26.15
N LYS A 242 4.23 16.20 25.40
CA LYS A 242 4.63 17.48 25.99
C LYS A 242 3.38 18.35 26.07
N GLU A 243 2.92 18.64 27.28
CA GLU A 243 2.05 19.80 27.48
C GLU A 243 2.83 21.00 26.93
N LYS A 244 2.44 21.48 25.74
CA LYS A 244 3.07 22.68 25.19
C LYS A 244 2.77 23.82 26.16
N SER A 245 3.80 24.27 26.88
CA SER A 245 3.73 25.58 27.51
C SER A 245 3.53 26.60 26.38
N ARG A 246 2.69 27.62 26.60
CA ARG A 246 2.40 28.66 25.58
C ARG A 246 3.64 29.39 25.03
N ALA A 247 4.83 29.14 25.59
CA ALA A 247 6.11 29.71 25.22
C ALA A 247 6.88 28.90 24.15
N ASP A 248 6.47 27.68 23.83
CA ASP A 248 7.19 26.77 22.92
C ASP A 248 6.69 26.88 21.45
N ASN A 249 6.38 28.10 21.03
CA ASN A 249 6.02 28.46 19.64
C ASN A 249 7.27 28.43 18.75
N SER A 250 7.92 27.27 18.69
CA SER A 250 8.95 26.98 17.69
C SER A 250 8.34 27.08 16.29
N LEU A 251 9.09 27.71 15.38
CA LEU A 251 8.88 27.89 13.93
C LEU A 251 8.80 26.56 13.14
N CYS A 252 8.60 25.43 13.82
CA CYS A 252 8.56 24.08 13.24
C CYS A 252 7.25 23.89 12.47
N ASP A 253 7.37 23.46 11.20
CA ASP A 253 6.22 23.10 10.38
C ASP A 253 5.37 22.07 11.16
N PRO A 254 4.07 22.32 11.39
CA PRO A 254 3.23 21.38 12.12
C PRO A 254 3.25 19.95 11.58
N LEU A 255 3.55 19.75 10.29
CA LEU A 255 3.67 18.44 9.69
C LEU A 255 4.93 17.67 10.17
N GLU A 256 6.01 18.35 10.56
CA GLU A 256 7.21 17.70 11.13
C GLU A 256 6.90 17.02 12.47
N LEU A 257 5.83 17.43 13.16
CA LEU A 257 5.36 16.76 14.39
C LEU A 257 4.92 15.31 14.13
N LEU A 258 4.55 14.98 12.89
CA LEU A 258 4.17 13.63 12.48
C LEU A 258 5.37 12.70 12.32
N ASP A 259 6.58 13.24 12.25
CA ASP A 259 7.81 12.46 12.06
C ASP A 259 8.49 12.15 13.40
N GLY A 260 8.03 12.78 14.48
CA GLY A 260 8.47 12.54 15.86
C GLY A 260 7.57 11.60 16.66
N ARG A 261 8.01 11.31 17.89
CA ARG A 261 7.29 10.43 18.83
C ARG A 261 5.92 10.99 19.16
N LEU A 262 4.90 10.13 19.09
CA LEU A 262 3.50 10.51 19.29
C LEU A 262 2.67 9.36 19.88
N TYR A 263 1.41 9.67 20.19
CA TYR A 263 0.44 8.77 20.79
C TYR A 263 -0.85 8.76 19.97
N LEU A 264 -1.59 7.67 20.08
CA LEU A 264 -2.94 7.58 19.50
C LEU A 264 -3.99 7.97 20.54
N ALA A 265 -4.90 8.83 20.13
CA ALA A 265 -6.04 9.29 20.90
C ALA A 265 -7.36 8.87 20.25
N ARG A 266 -8.40 8.69 21.06
CA ARG A 266 -9.76 8.47 20.62
C ARG A 266 -10.72 9.22 21.54
N GLY A 267 -11.41 10.21 21.00
CA GLY A 267 -12.21 11.13 21.82
C GLY A 267 -11.35 11.79 22.91
N ASP A 268 -11.78 11.63 24.16
CA ASP A 268 -11.11 12.17 25.34
C ASP A 268 -10.09 11.21 25.97
N GLU A 269 -9.75 10.11 25.28
CA GLU A 269 -8.82 9.09 25.76
C GLU A 269 -7.54 9.07 24.92
N VAL A 270 -6.40 8.86 25.58
CA VAL A 270 -5.09 8.66 24.95
C VAL A 270 -4.51 7.33 25.44
N LEU A 271 -4.12 6.45 24.54
CA LEU A 271 -3.43 5.22 24.91
C LEU A 271 -2.01 5.53 25.37
N VAL A 272 -1.60 5.01 26.53
CA VAL A 272 -0.21 5.11 27.02
C VAL A 272 0.66 4.09 26.30
N LYS A 273 0.80 4.27 24.98
CA LYS A 273 1.75 3.58 24.13
C LYS A 273 2.33 4.60 23.16
N GLU A 274 3.63 4.79 23.25
CA GLU A 274 4.36 5.69 22.36
C GLU A 274 4.61 5.00 21.01
N PHE A 275 4.38 5.72 19.93
CA PHE A 275 4.77 5.34 18.59
C PHE A 275 5.93 6.22 18.13
N LEU A 276 6.83 5.64 17.35
CA LEU A 276 8.05 6.31 16.88
C LEU A 276 7.72 7.55 16.02
N ASN A 277 6.68 7.43 15.20
CA ASN A 277 6.17 8.45 14.29
C ASN A 277 4.75 8.07 13.81
N SER A 278 4.14 8.95 13.01
CA SER A 278 2.82 8.75 12.42
C SER A 278 2.71 7.53 11.51
N LEU A 279 3.78 7.17 10.80
CA LEU A 279 3.80 6.01 9.91
C LEU A 279 3.76 4.70 10.71
N HIS A 280 4.51 4.61 11.81
CA HIS A 280 4.45 3.49 12.75
C HIS A 280 3.04 3.35 13.34
N ALA A 281 2.46 4.44 13.83
CA ALA A 281 1.10 4.43 14.38
C ALA A 281 0.05 4.01 13.33
N LEU A 282 0.15 4.52 12.10
CA LEU A 282 -0.75 4.17 11.00
C LEU A 282 -0.61 2.69 10.61
N GLN A 283 0.61 2.15 10.52
CA GLN A 283 0.84 0.74 10.19
C GLN A 283 0.23 -0.20 11.22
N VAL A 284 0.44 0.06 12.52
CA VAL A 284 -0.20 -0.73 13.59
C VAL A 284 -1.73 -0.63 13.49
N LEU A 285 -2.26 0.57 13.26
CA LEU A 285 -3.71 0.77 13.19
C LEU A 285 -4.32 0.08 11.97
N GLN A 286 -3.73 0.20 10.77
CA GLN A 286 -4.21 -0.49 9.58
C GLN A 286 -4.12 -2.02 9.73
N PHE A 287 -3.05 -2.53 10.35
CA PHE A 287 -2.92 -3.95 10.66
C PHE A 287 -4.04 -4.45 11.58
N CYS A 288 -4.37 -3.65 12.61
CA CYS A 288 -5.47 -3.95 13.50
C CYS A 288 -6.81 -4.08 12.78
N TYR A 289 -7.06 -3.21 11.79
CA TYR A 289 -8.27 -3.28 10.98
C TYR A 289 -8.27 -4.48 10.03
N TRP A 290 -7.12 -4.82 9.44
CA TRP A 290 -6.98 -6.02 8.63
C TRP A 290 -7.25 -7.30 9.44
N ARG A 291 -6.68 -7.40 10.64
CA ARG A 291 -6.79 -8.58 11.53
C ARG A 291 -7.90 -8.47 12.57
N ALA A 292 -8.89 -7.60 12.37
CA ALA A 292 -9.88 -7.26 13.39
C ALA A 292 -10.66 -8.46 13.94
N SER A 293 -11.03 -9.42 13.09
CA SER A 293 -11.75 -10.64 13.49
C SER A 293 -10.91 -11.55 14.39
N GLU A 294 -9.61 -11.64 14.14
CA GLU A 294 -8.67 -12.42 14.96
C GLU A 294 -8.36 -11.74 16.28
N LEU A 295 -8.24 -10.41 16.27
CA LEU A 295 -8.03 -9.61 17.47
C LEU A 295 -9.24 -9.70 18.41
N ALA A 296 -10.46 -9.66 17.85
CA ALA A 296 -11.67 -9.82 18.63
C ALA A 296 -11.70 -11.16 19.40
N LYS A 297 -11.29 -12.27 18.75
CA LYS A 297 -11.16 -13.59 19.39
C LYS A 297 -10.05 -13.61 20.45
N GLY A 298 -8.87 -13.09 20.12
CA GLY A 298 -7.74 -13.05 21.05
C GLY A 298 -8.04 -12.22 22.31
N ARG A 299 -8.77 -11.10 22.18
CA ARG A 299 -9.22 -10.28 23.31
C ARG A 299 -10.11 -11.07 24.27
N GLU A 300 -11.01 -11.92 23.77
CA GLU A 300 -11.87 -12.76 24.63
C GLU A 300 -11.06 -13.76 25.45
N GLU A 301 -10.00 -14.31 24.86
CA GLU A 301 -9.07 -15.22 25.54
C GLU A 301 -8.24 -14.49 26.61
N VAL A 302 -7.70 -13.32 26.29
CA VAL A 302 -6.94 -12.47 27.22
C VAL A 302 -7.81 -12.03 28.40
N HIS A 303 -9.07 -11.68 28.17
CA HIS A 303 -10.01 -11.37 29.25
C HIS A 303 -10.29 -12.57 30.15
N ARG A 304 -10.40 -13.79 29.58
CA ARG A 304 -10.56 -15.02 30.36
C ARG A 304 -9.36 -15.31 31.27
N GLN A 305 -8.17 -14.89 30.85
CA GLN A 305 -6.91 -15.06 31.59
C GLN A 305 -6.62 -13.95 32.60
N GLY A 306 -7.46 -12.90 32.69
CA GLY A 306 -7.34 -11.85 33.71
C GLY A 306 -6.20 -10.86 33.48
N SER A 307 -5.81 -10.61 32.21
CA SER A 307 -4.74 -9.65 31.89
C SER A 307 -5.06 -8.21 32.29
N ALA A 308 -4.02 -7.41 32.51
CA ALA A 308 -4.12 -6.00 32.90
C ALA A 308 -4.77 -5.16 31.78
N ARG A 309 -5.62 -4.20 32.18
CA ARG A 309 -6.21 -3.25 31.25
C ARG A 309 -5.16 -2.29 30.67
N PRO A 310 -5.34 -1.81 29.43
CA PRO A 310 -4.45 -0.81 28.85
C PRO A 310 -4.45 0.46 29.71
N ALA A 311 -3.27 1.05 29.90
CA ALA A 311 -3.14 2.34 30.54
C ALA A 311 -3.67 3.44 29.59
N ILE A 312 -4.63 4.22 30.08
CA ILE A 312 -5.32 5.28 29.33
C ILE A 312 -5.23 6.58 30.12
N LEU A 313 -4.90 7.67 29.42
CA LEU A 313 -4.92 9.03 29.97
C LEU A 313 -6.12 9.80 29.44
N LYS A 314 -6.55 10.81 30.20
CA LYS A 314 -7.53 11.79 29.73
C LYS A 314 -6.85 12.79 28.80
N ARG A 315 -7.38 12.94 27.59
CA ARG A 315 -6.90 13.91 26.59
C ARG A 315 -7.26 15.32 27.05
N THR A 316 -6.26 16.17 27.25
CA THR A 316 -6.43 17.60 27.43
C THR A 316 -6.20 18.33 26.10
N ILE A 317 -6.75 19.54 25.95
CA ILE A 317 -6.62 20.35 24.72
C ILE A 317 -5.15 20.53 24.33
N ASN A 318 -4.25 20.61 25.32
CA ASN A 318 -2.81 20.82 25.11
C ASN A 318 -2.08 19.60 24.51
N LEU A 319 -2.72 18.42 24.45
CA LEU A 319 -2.13 17.21 23.89
C LEU A 319 -2.50 17.00 22.41
N LYS A 320 -3.47 17.74 21.86
CA LYS A 320 -3.84 17.64 20.44
C LYS A 320 -2.77 18.27 19.55
N LEU A 321 -2.36 17.57 18.49
CA LEU A 321 -1.45 18.13 17.50
C LEU A 321 -2.17 19.16 16.61
N PRO A 322 -1.62 20.38 16.41
CA PRO A 322 -2.24 21.43 15.61
C PRO A 322 -1.95 21.22 14.11
N LEU A 323 -2.40 20.11 13.55
CA LEU A 323 -2.13 19.73 12.16
C LEU A 323 -3.03 20.53 11.20
N PRO A 324 -2.50 21.07 10.09
CA PRO A 324 -3.31 21.63 9.02
C PRO A 324 -4.06 20.47 8.35
N HIS A 325 -5.39 20.49 8.42
CA HIS A 325 -6.20 19.39 7.91
C HIS A 325 -7.58 19.89 7.48
N ASP A 326 -7.94 19.60 6.23
CA ASP A 326 -9.31 19.76 5.73
C ASP A 326 -10.05 18.42 5.77
N ASP A 327 -10.82 18.21 6.85
CA ASP A 327 -11.63 17.00 7.06
C ASP A 327 -12.62 16.75 5.93
N LYS A 328 -13.20 17.82 5.37
CA LYS A 328 -14.21 17.69 4.32
C LYS A 328 -13.57 17.22 3.03
N LEU A 329 -12.43 17.81 2.68
CA LEU A 329 -11.66 17.40 1.50
C LEU A 329 -11.14 15.96 1.66
N ALA A 330 -10.63 15.59 2.84
CA ALA A 330 -10.19 14.22 3.10
C ALA A 330 -11.33 13.23 2.86
N VAL A 331 -12.51 13.46 3.45
CA VAL A 331 -13.72 12.62 3.28
C VAL A 331 -14.20 12.59 1.84
N GLU A 332 -14.15 13.71 1.13
CA GLU A 332 -14.51 13.78 -0.29
C GLU A 332 -13.61 12.89 -1.13
N ILE A 333 -12.29 12.96 -0.94
CA ILE A 333 -11.31 12.29 -1.80
C ILE A 333 -11.20 10.82 -1.45
N LEU A 334 -10.81 10.50 -0.22
CA LEU A 334 -10.50 9.13 0.20
C LEU A 334 -11.75 8.25 0.37
N GLY A 335 -12.94 8.84 0.28
CA GLY A 335 -14.21 8.21 0.60
C GLY A 335 -14.46 8.23 2.11
N GLY A 336 -15.72 8.42 2.52
CA GLY A 336 -16.09 8.35 3.93
C GLY A 336 -15.77 6.99 4.55
N PRO A 337 -15.70 6.87 5.89
CA PRO A 337 -15.46 5.59 6.55
C PRO A 337 -16.48 4.57 6.04
N SER A 338 -15.99 3.48 5.44
CA SER A 338 -16.88 2.45 4.90
C SER A 338 -17.81 1.94 6.02
N CYS A 339 -19.04 1.55 5.66
CA CYS A 339 -20.00 0.98 6.60
C CYS A 339 -19.41 -0.21 7.40
N ASN A 340 -18.37 -0.88 6.87
CA ASN A 340 -17.65 -1.96 7.55
C ASN A 340 -16.65 -1.44 8.60
N CYS A 341 -15.95 -0.33 8.34
CA CYS A 341 -15.07 0.32 9.33
C CYS A 341 -15.88 0.84 10.52
N ILE A 342 -17.07 1.41 10.29
CA ILE A 342 -17.96 1.95 11.33
C ILE A 342 -18.56 0.83 12.21
N LYS A 343 -18.68 -0.40 11.69
CA LYS A 343 -19.24 -1.55 12.43
C LYS A 343 -18.25 -2.21 13.38
N LEU A 344 -16.95 -1.96 13.24
CA LEU A 344 -15.94 -2.52 14.12
C LEU A 344 -15.90 -1.73 15.44
N GLN A 345 -16.51 -2.28 16.50
CA GLN A 345 -16.36 -1.77 17.87
C GLN A 345 -14.94 -2.06 18.39
N PHE A 346 -13.95 -1.35 17.85
CA PHE A 346 -12.57 -1.48 18.27
C PHE A 346 -12.41 -0.99 19.71
N LYS A 347 -11.58 -1.65 20.51
CA LYS A 347 -11.26 -1.23 21.89
C LYS A 347 -9.75 -1.00 22.04
N TRP A 348 -9.35 -0.32 23.12
CA TRP A 348 -7.92 -0.10 23.39
C TRP A 348 -7.17 -1.42 23.59
N GLU A 349 -7.83 -2.46 24.11
CA GLU A 349 -7.28 -3.81 24.22
C GLU A 349 -6.92 -4.39 22.86
N ASP A 350 -7.74 -4.15 21.84
CA ASP A 350 -7.48 -4.62 20.47
C ASP A 350 -6.25 -3.93 19.87
N LEU A 351 -6.02 -2.65 20.20
CA LEU A 351 -4.85 -1.91 19.74
C LEU A 351 -3.56 -2.40 20.39
N VAL A 352 -3.61 -2.72 21.68
CA VAL A 352 -2.46 -3.29 22.42
C VAL A 352 -2.12 -4.68 21.88
N LEU A 353 -3.13 -5.55 21.75
CA LEU A 353 -2.94 -6.89 21.18
C LEU A 353 -2.46 -6.81 19.72
N GLY A 354 -3.10 -5.96 18.93
CA GLY A 354 -2.78 -5.76 17.53
C GLY A 354 -1.39 -5.18 17.31
N SER A 355 -0.91 -4.32 18.21
CA SER A 355 0.47 -3.86 18.15
C SER A 355 1.48 -4.98 18.39
N ALA A 356 1.24 -5.86 19.36
CA ALA A 356 2.14 -6.99 19.61
C ALA A 356 2.15 -7.96 18.41
N LYS A 357 0.98 -8.25 17.83
CA LYS A 357 0.86 -9.08 16.62
C LYS A 357 1.49 -8.42 15.39
N TRP A 358 1.35 -7.10 15.25
CA TRP A 358 2.00 -6.35 14.18
C TRP A 358 3.52 -6.44 14.32
N GLU A 359 4.07 -6.21 15.52
CA GLU A 359 5.51 -6.35 15.81
C GLU A 359 6.02 -7.76 15.47
N GLU A 360 5.27 -8.81 15.83
CA GLU A 360 5.60 -10.20 15.46
C GLU A 360 5.63 -10.40 13.93
N TYR A 361 4.59 -9.94 13.25
CA TYR A 361 4.45 -10.05 11.79
C TYR A 361 5.59 -9.33 11.05
N VAL A 362 5.85 -8.04 11.35
CA VAL A 362 6.91 -7.28 10.68
C VAL A 362 8.30 -7.80 11.05
N SER A 363 8.50 -8.26 12.29
CA SER A 363 9.77 -8.84 12.72
C SER A 363 10.05 -10.16 11.99
N GLN A 364 9.03 -10.97 11.74
CA GLN A 364 9.17 -12.20 10.95
C GLN A 364 9.49 -11.89 9.48
N LEU A 365 8.78 -10.94 8.86
CA LEU A 365 9.10 -10.51 7.49
C LEU A 365 10.51 -9.94 7.39
N HIS A 366 10.94 -9.14 8.37
CA HIS A 366 12.29 -8.59 8.41
C HIS A 366 13.36 -9.68 8.49
N ARG A 367 13.19 -10.67 9.39
CA ARG A 367 14.09 -11.83 9.46
C ARG A 367 14.16 -12.59 8.14
N ASN A 368 13.03 -12.85 7.51
CA ASN A 368 12.98 -13.54 6.22
C ASN A 368 13.68 -12.73 5.12
N MET A 369 13.49 -11.40 5.11
CA MET A 369 14.16 -10.52 4.15
C MET A 369 15.67 -10.54 4.34
N LEU A 370 16.17 -10.49 5.59
CA LEU A 370 17.59 -10.60 5.92
C LEU A 370 18.23 -11.89 5.41
N VAL A 371 17.48 -13.00 5.39
CA VAL A 371 17.95 -14.27 4.79
C VAL A 371 18.07 -14.17 3.27
N CYS A 372 17.14 -13.47 2.60
CA CYS A 372 17.16 -13.33 1.14
C CYS A 372 18.21 -12.34 0.62
N ILE A 373 18.57 -11.31 1.39
CA ILE A 373 19.44 -10.21 0.96
C ILE A 373 20.78 -10.65 0.34
N PRO A 374 21.54 -11.61 0.90
CA PRO A 374 22.79 -12.06 0.28
C PRO A 374 22.60 -12.62 -1.13
N SER A 375 21.50 -13.36 -1.35
CA SER A 375 21.14 -13.89 -2.66
C SER A 375 20.75 -12.78 -3.62
N TRP A 376 19.92 -11.82 -3.16
CA TRP A 376 19.53 -10.67 -3.98
C TRP A 376 20.72 -9.83 -4.41
N LEU A 377 21.68 -9.59 -3.51
CA LEU A 377 22.90 -8.86 -3.82
C LEU A 377 23.79 -9.59 -4.83
N SER A 378 23.85 -10.91 -4.76
CA SER A 378 24.69 -11.73 -5.65
C SER A 378 24.07 -11.90 -7.04
N ASN A 379 22.75 -12.06 -7.10
CA ASN A 379 22.03 -12.39 -8.33
C ASN A 379 21.40 -11.15 -9.00
N HIS A 380 21.37 -10.00 -8.31
CA HIS A 380 20.67 -8.78 -8.76
C HIS A 380 19.18 -9.00 -9.06
N THR A 381 18.54 -9.92 -8.34
CA THR A 381 17.14 -10.31 -8.55
C THR A 381 16.44 -10.47 -7.22
N LEU A 382 15.22 -9.96 -7.10
CA LEU A 382 14.34 -10.12 -5.95
C LEU A 382 13.55 -11.41 -6.09
N SER A 383 14.02 -12.48 -5.45
CA SER A 383 13.36 -13.79 -5.43
C SER A 383 13.26 -14.38 -4.03
N LEU A 384 12.25 -15.20 -3.78
CA LEU A 384 12.17 -15.92 -2.51
C LEU A 384 13.14 -17.10 -2.49
N ASP A 385 13.79 -17.31 -1.35
CA ASP A 385 14.50 -18.57 -1.11
C ASP A 385 13.47 -19.69 -0.93
N ASN A 386 13.70 -20.85 -1.55
CA ASN A 386 12.80 -22.01 -1.52
C ASN A 386 12.44 -22.43 -0.09
N HIS A 387 13.31 -22.17 0.90
CA HIS A 387 13.05 -22.47 2.31
C HIS A 387 12.04 -21.52 2.99
N ILE A 388 11.70 -20.38 2.37
CA ILE A 388 10.79 -19.35 2.90
C ILE A 388 9.40 -19.42 2.25
N VAL A 389 9.29 -20.08 1.08
CA VAL A 389 8.07 -20.16 0.25
C VAL A 389 6.85 -20.70 1.02
N GLU A 390 7.03 -21.69 1.90
CA GLU A 390 5.92 -22.28 2.68
C GLU A 390 5.29 -21.29 3.67
N PHE A 391 6.00 -20.24 4.09
CA PHE A 391 5.52 -19.30 5.10
C PHE A 391 4.76 -18.11 4.52
N VAL A 392 5.15 -17.61 3.35
CA VAL A 392 4.46 -16.48 2.68
C VAL A 392 3.05 -16.90 2.20
N HIS A 393 2.83 -18.20 1.99
CA HIS A 393 1.52 -18.74 1.62
C HIS A 393 0.65 -19.20 2.80
N ALA A 394 1.19 -19.18 4.04
CA ALA A 394 0.51 -19.68 5.25
C ALA A 394 -0.03 -18.57 6.18
N THR A 395 0.26 -17.30 5.90
CA THR A 395 -0.26 -16.12 6.63
C THR A 395 -1.37 -15.41 5.87
#